data_AF-A0A8J6JVZ3-F1
#
_entry.id   AF-A0A8J6JVZ3-F1
#
_cell.length_a   1.000
_cell.length_b   1.000
_cell.length_c   1.000
_cell.angle_alpha   90.00
_cell.angle_beta   90.00
_cell.angle_gamma   90.00
#
_symmetry.space_group_name_H-M   'P 1'
#
loop_
_entity.id
_entity.type
_entity.pdbx_description
1 polymer ?
#
loop_
_entity_poly.entity_id
_entity_poly.type
_entity_poly.pdbx_seq_one_letter_code
_entity_poly.pdbx_strand_id
1 'polypeptide(L)'
;VRALGVSTAQRFPLAPDIPSVAEAVPGFALTVWFGLAVAAGTPAAVVARANAALNAVLGQAETRERLGRVGYTPTPGTPAQARDFIGSEVRRYAVLAGQVGLERQ
;
A
#
# COMPACT_ATOMS: atom_id res chain seq x y z
N VAL A 1 21.51 -13.27 8.40
CA VAL A 1 20.44 -13.45 7.38
C VAL A 1 20.88 -12.76 6.10
N ARG A 2 20.62 -13.33 4.91
CA ARG A 2 20.93 -12.72 3.61
C ARG A 2 19.62 -12.45 2.87
N ALA A 3 19.38 -11.20 2.50
CA ALA A 3 18.22 -10.84 1.68
C ALA A 3 18.46 -11.23 0.21
N LEU A 4 17.43 -11.79 -0.44
CA LEU A 4 17.53 -12.31 -1.82
C LEU A 4 16.87 -11.42 -2.86
N GLY A 5 15.85 -10.66 -2.48
CA GLY A 5 15.14 -9.76 -3.38
C GLY A 5 14.06 -8.96 -2.64
N VAL A 6 13.69 -7.81 -3.20
CA VAL A 6 12.52 -7.03 -2.78
C VAL A 6 11.32 -7.35 -3.67
N SER A 7 10.12 -7.32 -3.10
CA SER A 7 8.88 -7.65 -3.81
C SER A 7 8.22 -6.45 -4.51
N THR A 8 8.79 -5.25 -4.35
CA THR A 8 8.42 -4.05 -5.11
C THR A 8 8.79 -4.20 -6.59
N ALA A 9 8.06 -3.55 -7.49
CA ALA A 9 8.33 -3.62 -8.93
C ALA A 9 9.69 -3.01 -9.34
N GLN A 10 10.26 -2.15 -8.49
CA GLN A 10 11.58 -1.56 -8.63
C GLN A 10 12.41 -1.84 -7.37
N ARG A 11 13.73 -1.67 -7.48
CA ARG A 11 14.63 -1.75 -6.32
C ARG A 11 14.23 -0.74 -5.24
N PHE A 12 14.41 -1.13 -3.99
CA PHE A 12 14.00 -0.32 -2.87
C PHE A 12 15.06 0.73 -2.53
N PRO A 13 14.75 2.03 -2.41
CA PRO A 13 15.77 3.07 -2.20
C PRO A 13 16.62 2.89 -0.93
N LEU A 14 16.07 2.29 0.12
CA LEU A 14 16.83 2.00 1.35
C LEU A 14 17.69 0.73 1.25
N ALA A 15 17.53 -0.05 0.19
CA ALA A 15 18.29 -1.26 -0.06
C ALA A 15 18.59 -1.41 -1.57
N PRO A 16 19.32 -0.45 -2.18
CA PRO A 16 19.51 -0.37 -3.63
C PRO A 16 20.31 -1.55 -4.20
N ASP A 17 21.10 -2.22 -3.37
CA ASP A 17 21.89 -3.39 -3.75
C ASP A 17 21.07 -4.68 -3.82
N ILE A 18 19.85 -4.69 -3.24
CA ILE A 18 18.96 -5.84 -3.28
C ILE A 18 18.10 -5.75 -4.57
N PRO A 19 18.14 -6.75 -5.46
CA PRO A 19 17.38 -6.71 -6.69
C PRO A 19 15.87 -6.80 -6.44
N SER A 20 15.07 -6.23 -7.34
CA SER A 20 13.65 -6.55 -7.39
C SER A 20 13.45 -7.95 -7.95
N VAL A 21 12.50 -8.71 -7.40
CA VAL A 21 12.06 -9.98 -8.01
C VAL A 21 11.56 -9.76 -9.45
N ALA A 22 11.04 -8.56 -9.77
CA ALA A 22 10.59 -8.20 -11.10
C ALA A 22 11.71 -8.22 -12.17
N GLU A 23 12.98 -8.08 -11.76
CA GLU A 23 14.14 -8.17 -12.67
C GLU A 23 14.30 -9.59 -13.24
N ALA A 24 13.88 -10.61 -12.50
CA ALA A 24 13.93 -12.02 -12.92
C ALA A 24 12.55 -12.56 -13.35
N VAL A 25 11.46 -12.03 -12.78
CA VAL A 25 10.07 -12.44 -13.05
C VAL A 25 9.26 -11.23 -13.50
N PRO A 26 9.20 -10.94 -14.81
CA PRO A 26 8.49 -9.78 -15.33
C PRO A 26 7.02 -9.73 -14.86
N GLY A 27 6.59 -8.56 -14.40
CA GLY A 27 5.24 -8.34 -13.86
C GLY A 27 5.07 -8.71 -12.38
N PHE A 28 6.10 -9.23 -11.71
CA PHE A 28 6.04 -9.47 -10.27
C PHE A 28 6.01 -8.16 -9.48
N ALA A 29 4.98 -7.99 -8.66
CA ALA A 29 4.91 -6.93 -7.66
C ALA A 29 3.98 -7.37 -6.53
N LEU A 30 4.47 -7.46 -5.30
CA LEU A 30 3.64 -7.82 -4.16
C LEU A 30 4.03 -6.95 -2.98
N THR A 31 3.25 -5.90 -2.74
CA THR A 31 3.55 -4.90 -1.71
C THR A 31 2.44 -4.86 -0.68
N VAL A 32 2.83 -4.65 0.58
CA VAL A 32 1.88 -4.38 1.66
C VAL A 32 1.54 -2.90 1.67
N TRP A 33 0.27 -2.58 1.88
CA TRP A 33 -0.22 -1.22 2.05
C TRP A 33 -1.06 -1.12 3.33
N PHE A 34 -1.18 0.10 3.83
CA PHE A 34 -2.01 0.42 5.00
C PHE A 34 -2.98 1.55 4.63
N GLY A 35 -4.17 1.50 5.19
CA GLY A 35 -5.21 2.49 4.95
C GLY A 35 -6.12 2.65 6.17
N LEU A 36 -6.84 3.77 6.21
CA LEU A 36 -7.84 4.04 7.24
C LEU A 36 -9.24 3.78 6.69
N ALA A 37 -9.99 2.92 7.37
CA ALA A 37 -11.39 2.66 7.08
C ALA A 37 -12.28 3.19 8.23
N VAL A 38 -13.55 3.45 7.91
CA VAL A 38 -14.58 3.84 8.86
C VAL A 38 -15.80 2.94 8.68
N ALA A 39 -16.69 2.91 9.68
CA ALA A 39 -17.92 2.13 9.61
C ALA A 39 -18.80 2.56 8.42
N ALA A 40 -19.50 1.60 7.82
CA ALA A 40 -20.50 1.88 6.80
C ALA A 40 -21.58 2.84 7.36
N GLY A 41 -22.02 3.79 6.53
CA GLY A 41 -22.99 4.81 6.95
C GLY A 41 -22.40 5.98 7.74
N THR A 42 -21.07 6.02 7.99
CA THR A 42 -20.42 7.21 8.57
C THR A 42 -20.75 8.46 7.74
N PRO A 43 -21.27 9.55 8.35
CA PRO A 43 -21.65 10.75 7.62
C PRO A 43 -20.50 11.33 6.80
N ALA A 44 -20.79 11.79 5.58
CA ALA A 44 -19.77 12.29 4.64
C ALA A 44 -18.90 13.41 5.23
N ALA A 45 -19.48 14.29 6.04
CA ALA A 45 -18.74 15.36 6.72
C ALA A 45 -17.69 14.81 7.71
N VAL A 46 -17.99 13.71 8.41
CA VAL A 46 -17.04 13.06 9.33
C VAL A 46 -15.91 12.40 8.54
N VAL A 47 -16.23 11.74 7.43
CA VAL A 47 -15.24 11.15 6.52
C VAL A 47 -14.31 12.23 5.96
N ALA A 48 -14.88 13.34 5.50
CA ALA A 48 -14.10 14.46 4.96
C ALA A 48 -13.14 15.03 6.01
N ARG A 49 -13.61 15.22 7.26
CA ARG A 49 -12.78 15.71 8.37
C ARG A 49 -11.64 14.74 8.69
N ALA A 50 -11.92 13.44 8.80
CA ALA A 50 -10.89 12.44 9.08
C ALA A 50 -9.85 12.36 7.95
N ASN A 51 -10.28 12.40 6.69
CA ASN A 51 -9.39 12.40 5.53
C ASN A 51 -8.50 13.65 5.51
N ALA A 52 -9.06 14.83 5.78
CA ALA A 52 -8.29 16.07 5.85
C ALA A 52 -7.21 16.02 6.94
N ALA A 53 -7.56 15.51 8.13
CA ALA A 53 -6.61 15.35 9.23
C ALA A 53 -5.49 14.34 8.87
N LEU A 54 -5.84 13.20 8.28
CA LEU A 54 -4.87 12.19 7.86
C LEU A 54 -3.91 12.75 6.79
N ASN A 55 -4.44 13.43 5.78
CA ASN A 55 -3.62 14.05 4.73
C ASN A 55 -2.70 15.13 5.29
N ALA A 56 -3.15 15.92 6.27
CA ALA A 56 -2.31 16.91 6.93
C ALA A 56 -1.11 16.25 7.62
N VAL A 57 -1.34 15.17 8.39
CA VAL A 57 -0.28 14.41 9.08
C VAL A 57 0.68 13.75 8.10
N LEU A 58 0.17 13.06 7.07
CA LEU A 58 1.00 12.47 6.01
C LEU A 58 1.75 13.53 5.18
N GLY A 59 1.29 14.78 5.23
CA GLY A 59 1.93 15.94 4.63
C GLY A 59 3.15 16.46 5.38
N GLN A 60 3.29 16.15 6.67
CA GLN A 60 4.36 16.66 7.53
C GLN A 60 5.70 16.02 7.18
N ALA A 61 6.76 16.85 7.10
CA ALA A 61 8.11 16.40 6.79
C ALA A 61 8.59 15.33 7.79
N GLU A 62 8.38 15.55 9.09
CA GLU A 62 8.77 14.61 10.14
C GLU A 62 8.07 13.25 9.96
N THR A 63 6.77 13.24 9.67
CA THR A 63 6.01 12.00 9.44
C THR A 63 6.52 11.26 8.22
N ARG A 64 6.75 11.97 7.11
CA ARG A 64 7.31 11.37 5.88
C ARG A 64 8.69 10.78 6.12
N GLU A 65 9.53 11.47 6.89
CA GLU A 65 10.87 11.01 7.21
C GLU A 65 10.81 9.76 8.10
N ARG A 66 10.01 9.77 9.18
CA ARG A 66 9.88 8.62 10.10
C ARG A 66 9.34 7.39 9.39
N LEU A 67 8.31 7.55 8.55
CA LEU A 67 7.77 6.47 7.72
C LEU A 67 8.79 6.01 6.68
N GLY A 68 9.50 6.94 6.05
CA GLY A 68 10.56 6.66 5.10
C GLY A 68 11.69 5.83 5.71
N ARG A 69 12.11 6.10 6.95
CA ARG A 69 13.16 5.32 7.64
C ARG A 69 12.82 3.85 7.86
N VAL A 70 11.53 3.53 7.99
CA VAL A 70 11.04 2.14 8.11
C VAL A 70 10.47 1.59 6.80
N GLY A 71 10.67 2.33 5.71
CA GLY A 71 10.39 1.90 4.37
C GLY A 71 8.96 2.07 3.86
N TYR A 72 8.18 2.96 4.47
CA TYR A 72 6.86 3.34 3.98
C TYR A 72 6.91 4.63 3.17
N THR A 73 6.12 4.68 2.09
CA THR A 73 5.89 5.88 1.30
C THR A 73 4.47 6.38 1.55
N PRO A 74 4.28 7.55 2.16
CA PRO A 74 2.95 8.14 2.34
C PRO A 74 2.27 8.44 1.01
N THR A 75 1.01 8.04 0.88
CA THR A 75 0.17 8.24 -0.31
C THR A 75 -1.12 8.99 0.04
N PRO A 76 -1.06 10.29 0.39
CA PRO A 76 -2.25 11.07 0.70
C PRO A 76 -3.17 11.15 -0.52
N GLY A 77 -4.48 11.24 -0.28
CA GLY A 77 -5.46 11.21 -1.36
C GLY A 77 -6.89 11.52 -0.91
N THR A 78 -7.85 11.16 -1.74
CA THR A 78 -9.28 11.33 -1.46
C THR A 78 -9.90 10.02 -0.98
N PRO A 79 -11.04 10.07 -0.25
CA PRO A 79 -11.78 8.87 0.12
C PRO A 79 -12.23 8.04 -1.10
N ALA A 80 -12.48 8.69 -2.25
CA ALA A 80 -12.81 7.99 -3.49
C ALA A 80 -11.63 7.18 -4.02
N GLN A 81 -10.45 7.80 -4.13
CA GLN A 81 -9.23 7.10 -4.55
C GLN A 81 -8.88 5.93 -3.63
N ALA A 82 -9.06 6.10 -2.32
CA ALA A 82 -8.86 5.01 -1.36
C ALA A 82 -9.84 3.85 -1.60
N ARG A 83 -11.13 4.13 -1.85
CA ARG A 83 -12.12 3.08 -2.19
C ARG A 83 -11.76 2.35 -3.48
N ASP A 84 -11.36 3.08 -4.51
CA ASP A 84 -11.01 2.49 -5.80
C ASP A 84 -9.78 1.57 -5.68
N PHE A 85 -8.76 2.03 -4.95
CA PHE A 85 -7.56 1.26 -4.67
C PHE A 85 -7.87 -0.01 -3.88
N ILE A 86 -8.58 0.08 -2.75
CA ILE A 86 -8.98 -1.09 -1.95
C ILE A 86 -9.79 -2.06 -2.82
N GLY A 87 -10.72 -1.56 -3.63
CA GLY A 87 -11.49 -2.38 -4.56
C GLY A 87 -10.61 -3.11 -5.58
N SER A 88 -9.60 -2.44 -6.14
CA SER A 88 -8.65 -3.07 -7.06
C SER A 88 -7.80 -4.15 -6.39
N GLU A 89 -7.35 -3.91 -5.16
CA GLU A 89 -6.52 -4.85 -4.42
C GLU A 89 -7.33 -6.09 -4.04
N VAL A 90 -8.56 -5.93 -3.54
CA VAL A 90 -9.46 -7.05 -3.26
C VAL A 90 -9.67 -7.92 -4.50
N ARG A 91 -9.92 -7.30 -5.68
CA ARG A 91 -10.07 -8.05 -6.94
C ARG A 91 -8.79 -8.77 -7.33
N ARG A 92 -7.65 -8.08 -7.26
CA ARG A 92 -6.33 -8.63 -7.59
C ARG A 92 -6.02 -9.87 -6.74
N TYR A 93 -6.17 -9.77 -5.42
CA TYR A 93 -5.89 -10.87 -4.51
C TYR A 93 -6.88 -12.02 -4.64
N ALA A 94 -8.16 -11.75 -4.94
CA ALA A 94 -9.13 -12.81 -5.23
C ALA A 94 -8.73 -13.63 -6.46
N VAL A 95 -8.25 -12.98 -7.53
CA VAL A 95 -7.73 -13.67 -8.73
C VAL A 95 -6.49 -14.49 -8.39
N LEU A 96 -5.52 -13.91 -7.68
CA LEU A 96 -4.29 -14.58 -7.30
C LEU A 96 -4.57 -15.82 -6.43
N ALA A 97 -5.42 -15.70 -5.42
CA ALA A 97 -5.80 -16.81 -4.55
C ALA A 97 -6.41 -17.98 -5.34
N GLY A 98 -7.31 -17.68 -6.29
CA GLY A 98 -7.90 -18.68 -7.17
C GLY A 98 -6.88 -19.39 -8.06
N GLN A 99 -5.87 -18.67 -8.58
CA GLN A 99 -4.81 -19.25 -9.42
C GLN A 99 -3.91 -20.23 -8.67
N VAL A 100 -3.74 -20.06 -7.35
CA VAL A 100 -2.90 -20.92 -6.52
C VAL A 100 -3.69 -21.92 -5.66
N GLY A 101 -5.01 -22.03 -5.88
CA GLY A 101 -5.86 -22.99 -5.17
C GLY A 101 -6.07 -22.67 -3.68
N LEU A 102 -5.91 -21.40 -3.27
CA LEU A 102 -6.21 -20.97 -1.91
C LEU A 102 -7.71 -20.76 -1.76
N GLU A 103 -8.32 -21.50 -0.85
CA GLU A 103 -9.73 -21.36 -0.51
C GLU A 103 -9.99 -20.04 0.21
N ARG A 104 -11.14 -19.41 -0.11
CA ARG A 104 -11.62 -18.26 0.63
C ARG A 104 -12.16 -18.76 1.96
N GLN A 105 -11.56 -18.33 3.07
CA GLN A 105 -12.09 -18.58 4.42
C GLN A 105 -13.34 -17.75 4.69
#